data_AF-A0A9D1ZWL5-F1
#
_entry.id   AF-A0A9D1ZWL5-F1
#
_cell.length_a   1.000
_cell.length_b   1.000
_cell.length_c   1.000
_cell.angle_alpha   90.00
_cell.angle_beta   90.00
_cell.angle_gamma   90.00
#
_symmetry.space_group_name_H-M   'P 1'
#
loop_
_entity.id
_entity.type
_entity.pdbx_description
1 polymer ?
#
loop_
_entity_poly.entity_id
_entity_poly.type
_entity_poly.pdbx_seq_one_letter_code
_entity_poly.pdbx_strand_id
1 'polypeptide(L)'
;MREKQENTRIRATQEAIKQAYLRSLQSSDKINVAKLCRRARVNRGTFYNHFADIADVQETLENELFESVASELKKSSAFPYEFFLNVLRVIKENTVLVKAVLDNIQNSVFFRNVVSYFRHMYVGDFERVSPALPREEAESLFTYILSGSIGLISDWLRTQQAEPEEKIAEKISRLNGAVLAFVRQNPSGTDDRKNSF
;
A
#
# COMPACT_ATOMS: atom_id res chain seq x y z
N MET A 1 38.18 -4.50 -1.02
CA MET A 1 37.68 -4.81 -2.39
C MET A 1 36.88 -6.11 -2.47
N ARG A 2 37.31 -7.21 -1.84
CA ARG A 2 36.59 -8.51 -1.86
C ARG A 2 35.21 -8.44 -1.21
N GLU A 3 35.07 -7.84 -0.03
CA GLU A 3 33.77 -7.67 0.65
C GLU A 3 32.75 -6.85 -0.17
N LYS A 4 33.21 -5.80 -0.86
CA LYS A 4 32.36 -4.99 -1.74
C LYS A 4 31.84 -5.79 -2.94
N GLN A 5 32.69 -6.65 -3.52
CA GLN A 5 32.30 -7.54 -4.63
C GLN A 5 31.33 -8.63 -4.17
N GLU A 6 31.53 -9.17 -2.97
CA GLU A 6 30.65 -10.18 -2.39
C GLU A 6 29.26 -9.62 -2.08
N ASN A 7 29.19 -8.44 -1.45
CA ASN A 7 27.92 -7.73 -1.20
C ASN A 7 27.18 -7.40 -2.52
N THR A 8 27.92 -7.06 -3.57
CA THR A 8 27.34 -6.82 -4.91
C THR A 8 26.72 -8.10 -5.49
N ARG A 9 27.38 -9.26 -5.35
CA ARG A 9 26.86 -10.54 -5.84
C ARG A 9 25.63 -11.01 -5.08
N ILE A 10 25.61 -10.80 -3.76
CA ILE A 10 24.45 -11.11 -2.90
C ILE A 10 23.23 -10.32 -3.39
N ARG A 11 23.36 -9.00 -3.54
CA ARG A 11 22.28 -8.13 -4.02
C ARG A 11 21.79 -8.51 -5.40
N ALA A 12 22.71 -8.78 -6.33
CA ALA A 12 22.35 -9.21 -7.68
C ALA A 12 21.55 -10.52 -7.69
N THR A 13 21.88 -11.45 -6.79
CA THR A 13 21.18 -12.73 -6.66
C THR A 13 19.79 -12.55 -6.06
N GLN A 14 19.66 -11.76 -5.00
CA GLN A 14 18.36 -11.40 -4.41
C GLN A 14 17.45 -10.74 -5.45
N GLU A 15 17.99 -9.79 -6.21
CA GLU A 15 17.24 -9.10 -7.26
C GLU A 15 16.79 -10.06 -8.36
N ALA A 16 17.65 -10.98 -8.80
CA ALA A 16 17.27 -11.99 -9.79
C ALA A 16 16.09 -12.87 -9.32
N ILE A 17 16.05 -13.22 -8.03
CA ILE A 17 14.97 -13.99 -7.42
C ILE A 17 13.68 -13.16 -7.34
N LYS A 18 13.75 -11.92 -6.82
CA LYS A 18 12.60 -10.99 -6.76
C LYS A 18 11.99 -10.74 -8.14
N GLN A 19 12.83 -10.48 -9.14
CA GLN A 19 12.37 -10.29 -10.52
C GLN A 19 11.75 -11.55 -11.11
N ALA A 20 12.28 -12.74 -10.77
CA ALA A 20 11.66 -14.00 -11.17
C ALA A 20 10.29 -14.21 -10.51
N TYR A 21 10.11 -13.73 -9.28
CA TYR A 21 8.83 -13.79 -8.56
C TYR A 21 7.80 -12.87 -9.21
N LEU A 22 8.16 -11.60 -9.44
CA LEU A 22 7.29 -10.63 -10.13
C LEU A 22 6.87 -11.11 -11.53
N ARG A 23 7.80 -11.68 -12.32
CA ARG A 23 7.46 -12.30 -13.61
C ARG A 23 6.48 -13.46 -13.48
N SER A 24 6.56 -14.22 -12.39
CA SER A 24 5.65 -15.34 -12.13
C SER A 24 4.24 -14.86 -11.74
N LEU A 25 4.15 -13.75 -10.99
CA LEU A 25 2.86 -13.09 -10.72
C LEU A 25 2.22 -12.60 -12.03
N GLN A 26 3.00 -11.92 -12.87
CA GLN A 26 2.52 -11.35 -14.14
C GLN A 26 1.98 -12.42 -15.09
N SER A 27 2.59 -13.60 -15.13
CA SER A 27 2.13 -14.74 -15.94
C SER A 27 1.10 -15.64 -15.23
N SER A 28 0.68 -15.29 -14.02
CA SER A 28 -0.20 -16.11 -13.17
C SER A 28 0.28 -17.56 -12.98
N ASP A 29 1.60 -17.75 -13.00
CA ASP A 29 2.22 -19.06 -12.82
C ASP A 29 2.12 -19.52 -11.37
N LYS A 30 1.84 -20.81 -11.14
CA LYS A 30 2.04 -21.41 -9.80
C LYS A 30 3.49 -21.22 -9.36
N ILE A 31 3.69 -20.49 -8.27
CA ILE A 31 5.00 -20.17 -7.69
C ILE A 31 5.43 -21.30 -6.75
N ASN A 32 6.66 -21.77 -6.91
CA ASN A 32 7.36 -22.63 -5.96
C ASN A 32 8.87 -22.44 -6.10
N VAL A 33 9.64 -22.86 -5.09
CA VAL A 33 11.09 -22.64 -5.04
C VAL A 33 11.78 -23.19 -6.28
N ALA A 34 11.39 -24.37 -6.75
CA ALA A 34 12.02 -25.00 -7.92
C ALA A 34 11.82 -24.20 -9.22
N LYS A 35 10.59 -23.73 -9.48
CA LYS A 35 10.29 -22.88 -10.65
C LYS A 35 10.98 -21.53 -10.54
N LEU A 36 10.97 -20.93 -9.36
CA LEU A 36 11.58 -19.63 -9.11
C LEU A 36 13.10 -19.69 -9.32
N CYS A 37 13.77 -20.71 -8.78
CA CYS A 37 15.20 -20.97 -9.00
C CYS A 37 15.54 -21.09 -10.48
N ARG A 38 14.76 -21.87 -11.25
CA ARG A 38 14.96 -22.00 -12.71
C ARG A 38 14.83 -20.66 -13.43
N ARG A 39 13.80 -19.88 -13.09
CA ARG A 39 13.53 -18.58 -13.73
C ARG A 39 14.56 -17.51 -13.33
N ALA A 40 15.11 -17.58 -12.13
CA ALA A 40 16.19 -16.71 -11.64
C ALA A 40 17.60 -17.20 -12.05
N ARG A 41 17.72 -18.40 -12.64
CA ARG A 41 19.00 -19.06 -12.97
C ARG A 41 19.92 -19.25 -11.76
N VAL A 42 19.35 -19.64 -10.63
CA VAL A 42 20.07 -19.96 -9.38
C VAL A 42 19.79 -21.40 -8.96
N ASN A 43 20.68 -21.98 -8.16
CA ASN A 43 20.41 -23.28 -7.54
C ASN A 43 19.60 -23.11 -6.24
N ARG A 44 19.01 -24.20 -5.73
CA ARG A 44 18.18 -24.15 -4.51
C ARG A 44 18.96 -23.75 -3.26
N GLY A 45 20.22 -24.18 -3.13
CA GLY A 45 21.07 -23.78 -1.99
C GLY A 45 21.27 -22.28 -1.96
N THR A 46 21.53 -21.67 -3.12
CA THR A 46 21.63 -20.21 -3.29
C THR A 46 20.32 -19.51 -2.95
N PHE A 47 19.17 -20.07 -3.33
CA PHE A 47 17.87 -19.52 -2.91
C PHE A 47 17.75 -19.50 -1.37
N TYR A 48 18.02 -20.63 -0.71
CA TYR A 48 17.90 -20.75 0.74
C TYR A 48 18.96 -19.95 1.53
N ASN A 49 20.04 -19.52 0.88
CA ASN A 49 20.98 -18.56 1.47
C ASN A 49 20.41 -17.13 1.55
N HIS A 50 19.33 -16.84 0.83
CA HIS A 50 18.75 -15.50 0.72
C HIS A 50 17.31 -15.42 1.22
N PHE A 51 16.53 -16.49 1.08
CA PHE A 51 15.11 -16.55 1.44
C PHE A 51 14.76 -17.89 2.06
N ALA A 52 14.01 -17.88 3.16
CA ALA A 52 13.57 -19.10 3.83
C ALA A 52 12.60 -19.91 2.96
N ASP A 53 11.64 -19.22 2.32
CA ASP A 53 10.64 -19.81 1.45
C ASP A 53 10.05 -18.76 0.46
N ILE A 54 8.92 -19.08 -0.16
CA ILE A 54 8.25 -18.18 -1.11
C ILE A 54 7.57 -16.99 -0.42
N ALA A 55 7.08 -17.19 0.81
CA ALA A 55 6.45 -16.11 1.57
C ALA A 55 7.50 -15.05 1.93
N ASP A 56 8.71 -15.46 2.32
CA ASP A 56 9.82 -14.53 2.61
C ASP A 56 10.18 -13.62 1.41
N VAL A 57 10.17 -14.17 0.18
CA VAL A 57 10.35 -13.37 -1.04
C VAL A 57 9.24 -12.33 -1.22
N GLN A 58 7.98 -12.74 -0.97
CA GLN A 58 6.83 -11.87 -1.06
C GLN A 58 6.88 -10.75 -0.01
N GLU A 59 7.14 -11.10 1.25
CA GLU A 59 7.24 -10.14 2.35
C GLU A 59 8.37 -9.15 2.12
N THR A 60 9.52 -9.60 1.62
CA THR A 60 10.63 -8.72 1.24
C THR A 60 10.18 -7.68 0.19
N LEU A 61 9.53 -8.12 -0.89
CA LEU A 61 9.00 -7.23 -1.92
C LEU A 61 7.95 -6.25 -1.38
N GLU A 62 7.04 -6.74 -0.54
CA GLU A 62 5.98 -5.93 0.09
C GLU A 62 6.55 -4.89 1.06
N ASN A 63 7.60 -5.23 1.80
CA ASN A 63 8.30 -4.30 2.69
C ASN A 63 9.04 -3.21 1.90
N GLU A 64 9.76 -3.56 0.83
CA GLU A 64 10.41 -2.59 -0.08
C GLU A 64 9.38 -1.63 -0.71
N LEU A 65 8.21 -2.15 -1.09
CA LEU A 65 7.10 -1.33 -1.59
C LEU A 65 6.56 -0.39 -0.50
N PHE A 66 6.39 -0.88 0.73
CA PHE A 66 5.95 -0.06 1.85
C PHE A 66 6.94 1.06 2.15
N GLU A 67 8.24 0.77 2.16
CA GLU A 67 9.29 1.77 2.35
C GLU A 67 9.23 2.85 1.27
N SER A 68 9.03 2.46 0.01
CA SER A 68 8.86 3.39 -1.11
C SER A 68 7.68 4.32 -0.88
N VAL A 69 6.51 3.78 -0.52
CA VAL A 69 5.32 4.57 -0.20
C VAL A 69 5.60 5.48 1.00
N ALA A 70 6.06 4.93 2.13
CA ALA A 70 6.31 5.66 3.38
C ALA A 70 7.32 6.80 3.21
N SER A 71 8.30 6.64 2.32
CA SER A 71 9.27 7.69 2.01
C SER A 71 8.64 8.91 1.33
N GLU A 72 7.63 8.70 0.47
CA GLU A 72 6.86 9.77 -0.15
C GLU A 72 5.92 10.45 0.85
N LEU A 73 5.37 9.70 1.81
CA LEU A 73 4.48 10.24 2.83
C LEU A 73 5.17 11.26 3.75
N LYS A 74 6.44 11.00 4.09
CA LYS A 74 7.27 11.93 4.89
C LYS A 74 7.51 13.27 4.21
N LYS A 75 7.35 13.36 2.88
CA LYS A 75 7.58 14.58 2.10
C LYS A 75 6.33 15.43 1.91
N SER A 76 5.13 14.87 2.10
CA SER A 76 3.89 15.45 1.54
C SER A 76 2.70 15.50 2.51
N SER A 77 2.93 15.36 3.82
CA SER A 77 1.85 15.22 4.84
C SER A 77 0.89 16.41 4.97
N ALA A 78 1.18 17.57 4.36
CA ALA A 78 0.35 18.76 4.43
C ALA A 78 -0.70 18.89 3.30
N PHE A 79 -0.56 18.17 2.18
CA PHE A 79 -1.38 18.39 0.98
C PHE A 79 -2.03 17.09 0.47
N PRO A 80 -3.34 16.87 0.70
CA PRO A 80 -4.01 15.63 0.34
C PRO A 80 -3.88 15.23 -1.13
N TYR A 81 -3.85 16.18 -2.07
CA TYR A 81 -3.67 15.90 -3.50
C TYR A 81 -2.27 15.35 -3.82
N GLU A 82 -1.22 16.09 -3.45
CA GLU A 82 0.18 15.69 -3.70
C GLU A 82 0.50 14.35 -3.04
N PHE A 83 -0.04 14.14 -1.83
CA PHE A 83 0.04 12.87 -1.14
C PHE A 83 -0.49 11.70 -2.00
N PHE A 84 -1.73 11.78 -2.50
CA PHE A 84 -2.30 10.69 -3.30
C PHE A 84 -1.61 10.54 -4.64
N LEU A 85 -1.18 11.64 -5.27
CA LEU A 85 -0.44 11.61 -6.53
C LEU A 85 0.87 10.84 -6.39
N ASN A 86 1.66 11.10 -5.35
CA ASN A 86 2.93 10.42 -5.12
C ASN A 86 2.72 8.93 -4.81
N VAL A 87 1.70 8.58 -4.01
CA VAL A 87 1.32 7.18 -3.76
C VAL A 87 0.93 6.48 -5.07
N LEU A 88 0.12 7.12 -5.91
CA LEU A 88 -0.31 6.55 -7.19
C LEU A 88 0.86 6.35 -8.17
N ARG A 89 1.86 7.22 -8.17
CA ARG A 89 3.10 7.05 -8.95
C ARG A 89 3.89 5.82 -8.51
N VAL A 90 4.07 5.63 -7.20
CA VAL A 90 4.70 4.41 -6.66
C VAL A 90 3.89 3.16 -7.04
N ILE A 91 2.56 3.23 -6.94
CA ILE A 91 1.67 2.13 -7.34
C ILE A 91 1.83 1.80 -8.84
N LYS A 92 1.90 2.81 -9.70
CA LYS A 92 2.05 2.66 -11.15
C LYS A 92 3.33 1.90 -11.49
N GLU A 93 4.44 2.28 -10.86
CA GLU A 93 5.74 1.61 -11.03
C GLU A 93 5.74 0.16 -10.52
N ASN A 94 4.86 -0.17 -9.57
CA ASN A 94 4.80 -1.47 -8.89
C ASN A 94 3.51 -2.26 -9.18
N THR A 95 2.86 -1.99 -10.31
CA THR A 95 1.50 -2.48 -10.63
C THR A 95 1.33 -4.00 -10.45
N VAL A 96 2.32 -4.81 -10.85
CA VAL A 96 2.25 -6.28 -10.73
C VAL A 96 2.13 -6.72 -9.27
N LEU A 97 2.97 -6.16 -8.40
CA LEU A 97 2.97 -6.48 -6.98
C LEU A 97 1.72 -5.94 -6.29
N VAL A 98 1.33 -4.70 -6.60
CA VAL A 98 0.15 -4.07 -5.98
C VAL A 98 -1.14 -4.82 -6.35
N LYS A 99 -1.28 -5.30 -7.59
CA LYS A 99 -2.42 -6.14 -7.98
C LYS A 99 -2.46 -7.43 -7.16
N ALA A 100 -1.33 -8.14 -7.04
CA ALA A 100 -1.25 -9.36 -6.24
C ALA A 100 -1.57 -9.11 -4.75
N VAL A 101 -1.13 -7.97 -4.21
CA VAL A 101 -1.48 -7.52 -2.86
C VAL A 101 -2.99 -7.31 -2.74
N LEU A 102 -3.63 -6.61 -3.67
CA LEU A 102 -5.08 -6.35 -3.62
C LEU A 102 -5.91 -7.63 -3.76
N ASP A 103 -5.47 -8.57 -4.58
CA ASP A 103 -6.12 -9.88 -4.76
C ASP A 103 -6.06 -10.74 -3.48
N ASN A 104 -5.06 -10.52 -2.61
CA ASN A 104 -4.86 -11.25 -1.35
C ASN A 104 -4.65 -10.30 -0.15
N ILE A 105 -5.44 -9.24 -0.11
CA ILE A 105 -5.25 -8.09 0.79
C ILE A 105 -5.17 -8.45 2.27
N GLN A 106 -5.89 -9.48 2.72
CA GLN A 106 -5.93 -9.92 4.11
C GLN A 106 -4.58 -10.51 4.58
N ASN A 107 -3.83 -11.12 3.67
CA ASN A 107 -2.56 -11.76 3.97
C ASN A 107 -1.34 -10.85 3.71
N SER A 108 -1.53 -9.70 3.06
CA SER A 108 -0.45 -8.78 2.72
C SER A 108 0.14 -8.07 3.95
N VAL A 109 1.47 -8.16 4.11
CA VAL A 109 2.26 -7.35 5.05
C VAL A 109 2.23 -5.88 4.65
N PHE A 110 2.38 -5.58 3.35
CA PHE A 110 2.29 -4.20 2.83
C PHE A 110 0.99 -3.54 3.26
N PHE A 111 -0.14 -4.21 3.03
CA PHE A 111 -1.46 -3.66 3.37
C PHE A 111 -1.60 -3.42 4.88
N ARG A 112 -1.19 -4.39 5.71
CA ARG A 112 -1.18 -4.22 7.17
C ARG A 112 -0.32 -3.04 7.62
N ASN A 113 0.86 -2.88 7.02
CA ASN A 113 1.77 -1.77 7.35
C ASN A 113 1.19 -0.42 6.93
N VAL A 114 0.56 -0.33 5.75
CA VAL A 114 -0.18 0.84 5.27
C VAL A 114 -1.29 1.22 6.26
N VAL A 115 -2.15 0.28 6.64
CA VAL A 115 -3.24 0.50 7.62
C VAL A 115 -2.67 0.98 8.95
N SER A 116 -1.64 0.31 9.46
CA SER A 116 -1.02 0.64 10.76
C SER A 116 -0.43 2.05 10.76
N TYR A 117 0.36 2.38 9.73
CA TYR A 117 0.98 3.69 9.56
C TYR A 117 -0.08 4.80 9.50
N PHE A 118 -1.09 4.64 8.64
CA PHE A 118 -2.13 5.65 8.50
C PHE A 118 -3.02 5.74 9.72
N ARG A 119 -3.36 4.63 10.38
CA ARG A 119 -4.12 4.71 11.64
C ARG A 119 -3.35 5.52 12.67
N HIS A 120 -2.05 5.26 12.85
CA HIS A 120 -1.25 6.01 13.80
C HIS A 120 -1.19 7.51 13.47
N MET A 121 -0.98 7.85 12.19
CA MET A 121 -0.95 9.24 11.73
C MET A 121 -2.32 9.92 11.84
N TYR A 122 -3.39 9.27 11.38
CA TYR A 122 -4.72 9.87 11.34
C TYR A 122 -5.37 9.90 12.71
N VAL A 123 -5.48 8.76 13.41
CA VAL A 123 -6.19 8.64 14.69
C VAL A 123 -5.33 9.17 15.84
N GLY A 124 -4.01 8.90 15.83
CA GLY A 124 -3.10 9.36 16.88
C GLY A 124 -2.98 10.88 16.94
N ASP A 125 -2.93 11.57 15.80
CA ASP A 125 -2.97 13.04 15.77
C ASP A 125 -4.40 13.60 15.84
N PHE A 126 -5.43 12.77 15.63
CA PHE A 126 -6.82 13.23 15.57
C PHE A 126 -7.28 13.87 16.87
N GLU A 127 -6.98 13.23 18.01
CA GLU A 127 -7.36 13.72 19.33
C GLU A 127 -6.78 15.12 19.60
N ARG A 128 -5.62 15.43 19.02
CA ARG A 128 -4.97 16.73 19.11
C ARG A 128 -5.58 17.77 18.16
N VAL A 129 -5.94 17.37 16.94
CA VAL A 129 -6.38 18.29 15.87
C VAL A 129 -7.88 18.53 15.89
N SER A 130 -8.68 17.59 16.40
CA SER A 130 -10.14 17.69 16.49
C SER A 130 -10.64 17.09 17.82
N PRO A 131 -10.39 17.76 18.95
CA PRO A 131 -10.73 17.25 20.29
C PRO A 131 -12.23 16.99 20.51
N ALA A 132 -13.08 17.61 19.68
CA ALA A 132 -14.53 17.52 19.77
C ALA A 132 -15.13 16.25 19.11
N LEU A 133 -14.35 15.48 18.34
CA LEU A 133 -14.84 14.25 17.72
C LEU A 133 -14.50 13.04 18.59
N PRO A 134 -15.47 12.18 18.94
CA PRO A 134 -15.19 10.93 19.64
C PRO A 134 -14.23 10.03 18.85
N ARG A 135 -13.39 9.29 19.57
CA ARG A 135 -12.43 8.35 18.95
C ARG A 135 -13.09 7.31 18.05
N GLU A 136 -14.27 6.82 18.43
CA GLU A 136 -15.06 5.86 17.64
C GLU A 136 -15.45 6.42 16.26
N GLU A 137 -15.84 7.70 16.21
CA GLU A 137 -16.15 8.39 14.96
C GLU A 137 -14.88 8.61 14.13
N ALA A 138 -13.76 8.94 14.76
CA ALA A 138 -12.46 9.06 14.07
C ALA A 138 -12.02 7.72 13.45
N GLU A 139 -12.21 6.60 14.15
CA GLU A 139 -11.94 5.25 13.63
C GLU A 139 -12.86 4.90 12.47
N SER A 140 -14.16 5.20 12.58
CA SER A 140 -15.14 4.98 11.50
C SER A 140 -14.79 5.79 10.24
N LEU A 141 -14.41 7.06 10.43
CA LEU A 141 -13.96 7.95 9.36
C LEU A 141 -12.68 7.45 8.70
N PHE A 142 -11.71 6.99 9.49
CA PHE A 142 -10.48 6.38 8.98
C PHE A 142 -10.80 5.15 8.12
N THR A 143 -11.65 4.23 8.61
CA THR A 143 -12.06 3.05 7.86
C THR A 143 -12.76 3.41 6.56
N TYR A 144 -13.66 4.40 6.58
CA TYR A 144 -14.37 4.85 5.39
C TYR A 144 -13.43 5.45 4.33
N ILE A 145 -12.58 6.40 4.72
CA ILE A 145 -11.62 7.06 3.84
C ILE A 145 -10.64 6.06 3.24
N LEU A 146 -10.08 5.17 4.07
CA LEU A 146 -9.13 4.17 3.62
C LEU A 146 -9.78 3.22 2.62
N SER A 147 -10.95 2.68 2.95
CA SER A 147 -11.68 1.74 2.08
C SER A 147 -12.10 2.39 0.76
N GLY A 148 -12.59 3.63 0.80
CA GLY A 148 -12.95 4.38 -0.41
C GLY A 148 -11.75 4.67 -1.31
N SER A 149 -10.61 5.02 -0.70
CA SER A 149 -9.36 5.25 -1.44
C SER A 149 -8.84 3.96 -2.09
N ILE A 150 -8.83 2.84 -1.37
CA ILE A 150 -8.47 1.52 -1.91
C ILE A 150 -9.40 1.12 -3.05
N GLY A 151 -10.71 1.35 -2.91
CA GLY A 151 -11.69 1.03 -3.93
C GLY A 151 -11.43 1.77 -5.25
N LEU A 152 -11.14 3.08 -5.18
CA LEU A 152 -10.81 3.89 -6.36
C LEU A 152 -9.48 3.47 -7.00
N ILE A 153 -8.46 3.16 -6.20
CA ILE A 153 -7.17 2.65 -6.69
C ILE A 153 -7.35 1.29 -7.38
N SER A 154 -8.13 0.39 -6.77
CA SER A 154 -8.40 -0.94 -7.30
C SER A 154 -9.12 -0.86 -8.66
N ASP A 155 -10.11 0.03 -8.78
CA ASP A 155 -10.82 0.25 -10.03
C ASP A 155 -9.91 0.82 -11.13
N TRP A 156 -9.05 1.77 -10.77
CA TRP A 156 -8.06 2.33 -11.69
C TRP A 156 -7.07 1.27 -12.21
N LEU A 157 -6.59 0.37 -11.35
CA LEU A 157 -5.71 -0.73 -11.75
C LEU A 157 -6.41 -1.78 -12.62
N ARG A 158 -7.70 -2.02 -12.37
CA ARG A 158 -8.55 -2.93 -13.16
C ARG A 158 -8.84 -2.38 -14.55
N THR A 159 -9.04 -1.07 -14.67
CA THR A 159 -9.24 -0.37 -15.96
C THR A 159 -7.92 -0.12 -16.71
N GLN A 160 -6.85 -0.85 -16.36
CA GLN A 160 -5.52 -0.72 -16.96
C GLN A 160 -4.98 0.71 -16.96
N GLN A 161 -5.31 1.48 -15.90
CA GLN A 161 -4.82 2.84 -15.71
C GLN A 161 -5.23 3.77 -16.87
N ALA A 162 -6.46 3.61 -17.38
CA ALA A 162 -6.97 4.38 -18.52
C ALA A 162 -7.00 5.89 -18.27
N GLU A 163 -7.19 6.30 -17.01
CA GLU A 163 -7.05 7.69 -16.57
C GLU A 163 -5.64 7.95 -16.00
N PRO A 164 -5.11 9.17 -16.15
CA PRO A 164 -3.84 9.53 -15.53
C PRO A 164 -3.95 9.59 -14.00
N GLU A 165 -2.86 9.30 -13.30
CA GLU A 165 -2.76 9.31 -11.84
C GLU A 165 -3.22 10.63 -11.20
N GLU A 166 -3.01 11.76 -11.88
CA GLU A 166 -3.50 13.09 -11.45
C GLU A 166 -5.03 13.12 -11.29
N LYS A 167 -5.76 12.48 -12.20
CA LYS A 167 -7.23 12.45 -12.14
C LYS A 167 -7.73 11.57 -11.02
N ILE A 168 -7.02 10.48 -10.74
CA ILE A 168 -7.37 9.60 -9.62
C ILE A 168 -7.05 10.27 -8.29
N ALA A 169 -5.90 10.95 -8.17
CA ALA A 169 -5.55 11.76 -7.01
C ALA A 169 -6.62 12.83 -6.74
N GLU A 170 -7.03 13.58 -7.78
CA GLU A 170 -8.09 14.58 -7.69
C GLU A 170 -9.39 13.98 -7.13
N LYS A 171 -9.83 12.84 -7.67
CA LYS A 171 -11.06 12.16 -7.21
C LYS A 171 -10.96 11.76 -5.74
N ILE A 172 -9.88 11.10 -5.35
CA ILE A 172 -9.68 10.62 -3.97
C ILE A 172 -9.63 11.81 -3.00
N SER A 173 -8.80 12.83 -3.28
CA SER A 173 -8.65 13.99 -2.40
C SER A 173 -9.94 14.78 -2.26
N ARG A 174 -10.68 14.99 -3.35
CA ARG A 174 -11.96 15.71 -3.32
C ARG A 174 -13.01 14.97 -2.50
N LEU A 175 -13.16 13.66 -2.69
CA LEU A 175 -14.13 12.85 -1.96
C LEU A 175 -13.77 12.77 -0.47
N ASN A 176 -12.52 12.47 -0.15
CA ASN A 176 -12.06 12.41 1.25
C ASN A 176 -12.20 13.77 1.94
N GLY A 177 -11.87 14.86 1.26
CA GLY A 177 -12.05 16.22 1.76
C GLY A 177 -13.51 16.57 2.07
N ALA A 178 -14.45 16.15 1.20
CA ALA A 178 -15.88 16.36 1.44
C ALA A 178 -16.39 15.61 2.67
N VAL A 179 -15.97 14.36 2.86
CA VAL A 179 -16.34 13.54 4.03
C VAL A 179 -15.76 14.17 5.31
N LEU A 180 -14.48 14.56 5.29
CA LEU A 180 -13.83 15.24 6.41
C LEU A 180 -14.54 16.55 6.79
N ALA A 181 -14.93 17.35 5.79
CA ALA A 181 -15.65 18.60 6.02
C ALA A 181 -17.04 18.35 6.64
N PHE A 182 -17.76 17.35 6.15
CA PHE A 182 -19.07 16.98 6.68
C PHE A 182 -19.00 16.55 8.16
N VAL A 183 -18.05 15.68 8.51
CA VAL A 183 -17.87 15.21 9.90
C VAL A 183 -17.46 16.34 10.84
N ARG A 184 -16.57 17.24 10.39
CA ARG A 184 -16.18 18.43 11.19
C ARG A 184 -17.33 19.38 11.47
N GLN A 185 -18.29 19.49 10.55
CA GLN A 185 -19.49 20.31 10.73
C GLN A 185 -20.56 19.61 11.57
N ASN A 186 -20.50 18.28 11.72
CA ASN A 186 -21.48 17.45 12.41
C ASN A 186 -20.80 16.43 13.36
N PRO A 187 -20.04 16.87 14.38
CA PRO A 187 -19.21 15.99 15.22
C PRO A 187 -20.01 15.08 16.17
N SER A 188 -21.31 15.33 16.31
CA SER A 188 -22.24 14.55 17.12
C SER A 188 -23.29 13.99 16.16
N GLY A 189 -23.19 12.72 15.76
CA GLY A 189 -24.19 12.04 14.93
C GLY A 189 -25.59 11.93 15.58
N THR A 190 -25.87 12.69 16.64
CA THR A 190 -27.20 12.92 17.17
C THR A 190 -27.92 13.91 16.27
N ASP A 191 -28.51 13.37 15.21
CA ASP A 191 -29.62 14.02 14.55
C ASP A 191 -30.76 14.14 15.57
N ASP A 192 -30.95 15.35 16.13
CA ASP A 192 -32.11 15.70 16.98
C ASP A 192 -33.46 15.46 16.25
N ARG A 193 -33.43 15.10 14.96
CA ARG A 193 -34.60 14.69 14.17
C ARG A 193 -35.13 13.27 14.47
N LYS A 194 -34.52 12.51 15.38
CA LYS A 194 -35.09 11.21 15.81
C LYS A 194 -36.18 11.31 16.88
N ASN A 195 -36.48 12.50 17.42
CA ASN A 195 -37.54 12.71 18.42
C ASN A 195 -38.79 13.43 17.86
N SER A 196 -39.09 13.29 16.57
CA SER A 196 -40.28 13.88 15.95
C SER A 196 -41.15 12.81 15.27
N PHE A 197 -41.68 11.88 16.06
CA PHE A 197 -42.88 11.10 15.71
C PHE A 197 -43.74 10.89 16.95
#